data_AF-A0A8D1WSD0-F1
#
_entry.id   AF-A0A8D1WSD0-F1
#
_cell.length_a   1.000
_cell.length_b   1.000
_cell.length_c   1.000
_cell.angle_alpha   90.00
_cell.angle_beta   90.00
_cell.angle_gamma   90.00
#
_symmetry.space_group_name_H-M   'P 1'
#
loop_
_entity.id
_entity.type
_entity.pdbx_description
1 polymer ?
#
loop_
_entity_poly.entity_id
_entity_poly.type
_entity_poly.pdbx_seq_one_letter_code
_entity_poly.pdbx_strand_id
1 'polypeptide(L)'
;MNSNADTFRKELENIRRSQGKLENSFAKIQTELRAVKTRMNNTEEQISDVEDRIMEITQSCQQTESLMEKHENNIRYLWDNIKWANLHIIGIPEGVEKDKGMVNIFEEIITGNFPNLKDTEFKIQEAQRAPNKLNPNIPTPRHIIIKMAKVSDKERILKAA
;
A
#
# COMPACT_ATOMS: atom_id res chain seq x y z
N MET A 1 -35.65 -1.00 88.30
CA MET A 1 -34.46 -0.22 87.91
C MET A 1 -33.55 -0.90 86.87
N ASN A 2 -33.91 -2.06 86.28
CA ASN A 2 -32.98 -2.86 85.46
C ASN A 2 -33.12 -2.70 83.93
N SER A 3 -34.11 -1.93 83.44
CA SER A 3 -34.45 -1.87 82.00
C SER A 3 -33.41 -1.15 81.13
N ASN A 4 -32.69 -0.15 81.66
CA ASN A 4 -31.70 0.58 80.86
C ASN A 4 -30.41 -0.24 80.66
N ALA A 5 -29.99 -1.00 81.67
CA ALA A 5 -28.78 -1.83 81.59
C ALA A 5 -28.89 -2.93 80.51
N ASP A 6 -30.06 -3.57 80.40
CA ASP A 6 -30.31 -4.58 79.37
C ASP A 6 -30.35 -3.99 77.95
N THR A 7 -30.87 -2.77 77.79
CA THR A 7 -30.86 -2.05 76.50
C THR A 7 -29.44 -1.70 76.06
N PHE A 8 -28.63 -1.11 76.95
CA PHE A 8 -27.21 -0.82 76.66
C PHE A 8 -26.41 -2.08 76.31
N ARG A 9 -26.68 -3.20 77.00
CA ARG A 9 -26.04 -4.49 76.71
C ARG A 9 -26.37 -5.01 75.30
N LYS A 10 -27.63 -4.89 74.87
CA LYS A 10 -28.04 -5.25 73.51
C LYS A 10 -27.40 -4.37 72.44
N GLU A 11 -27.28 -3.07 72.70
CA GLU A 11 -26.59 -2.14 71.79
C GLU A 11 -25.10 -2.47 71.67
N LEU A 12 -24.42 -2.76 72.78
CA LEU A 12 -23.01 -3.19 72.77
C LEU A 12 -22.79 -4.48 71.96
N GLU A 13 -23.67 -5.47 72.11
CA GLU A 13 -23.60 -6.70 71.31
C GLU A 13 -23.89 -6.47 69.82
N ASN A 14 -24.72 -5.50 69.47
CA ASN A 14 -24.95 -5.11 68.07
C ASN A 14 -23.72 -4.39 67.49
N ILE A 15 -23.12 -3.47 68.25
CA ILE A 15 -21.88 -2.78 67.85
C ILE A 15 -20.78 -3.80 67.64
N ARG A 16 -20.57 -4.73 68.58
CA ARG A 16 -19.54 -5.77 68.47
C ARG A 16 -19.72 -6.65 67.23
N ARG A 17 -20.96 -7.07 66.92
CA ARG A 17 -21.25 -7.81 65.68
C ARG A 17 -21.01 -6.97 64.43
N SER A 18 -21.32 -5.67 64.46
CA SER A 18 -21.07 -4.77 63.32
C SER A 18 -19.57 -4.55 63.09
N GLN A 19 -18.77 -4.41 64.16
CA GLN A 19 -17.32 -4.29 64.10
C GLN A 19 -16.68 -5.55 63.49
N GLY A 20 -17.07 -6.74 63.92
CA GLY A 20 -16.56 -7.99 63.33
C GLY A 20 -16.88 -8.14 61.83
N LYS A 21 -18.05 -7.65 61.38
CA LYS A 21 -18.38 -7.60 59.95
C LYS A 21 -17.48 -6.63 59.18
N LEU A 22 -17.20 -5.47 59.77
CA LEU A 22 -16.32 -4.46 59.19
C LEU A 22 -14.89 -5.01 59.05
N GLU A 23 -14.36 -5.63 60.10
CA GLU A 23 -13.03 -6.26 60.09
C GLU A 23 -12.90 -7.33 59.01
N ASN A 24 -13.90 -8.21 58.88
CA ASN A 24 -13.93 -9.22 57.82
C ASN A 24 -13.97 -8.59 56.42
N SER A 25 -14.76 -7.53 56.22
CA SER A 25 -14.81 -6.82 54.94
C SER A 25 -13.47 -6.14 54.61
N PHE A 26 -12.79 -5.58 55.60
CA PHE A 26 -11.49 -4.94 55.44
C PHE A 26 -10.42 -5.96 55.06
N ALA A 27 -10.37 -7.12 55.72
CA ALA A 27 -9.44 -8.19 55.37
C ALA A 27 -9.64 -8.70 53.93
N LYS A 28 -10.91 -8.79 53.49
CA LYS A 28 -11.24 -9.16 52.10
C LYS A 28 -10.71 -8.12 51.10
N ILE A 29 -10.99 -6.83 51.34
CA ILE A 29 -10.49 -5.73 50.50
C ILE A 29 -8.96 -5.74 50.42
N GLN A 30 -8.27 -5.97 51.54
CA GLN A 30 -6.80 -6.03 51.53
C GLN A 30 -6.26 -7.18 50.66
N THR A 31 -6.92 -8.33 50.68
CA THR A 31 -6.53 -9.48 49.87
C THR A 31 -6.76 -9.20 48.38
N GLU A 32 -7.92 -8.65 48.03
CA GLU A 32 -8.25 -8.25 46.66
C GLU A 32 -7.28 -7.17 46.15
N LEU A 33 -6.94 -6.17 46.99
CA LEU A 33 -6.00 -5.12 46.63
C LEU A 33 -4.60 -5.66 46.34
N ARG A 34 -4.13 -6.65 47.12
CA ARG A 34 -2.86 -7.34 46.84
C ARG A 34 -2.90 -8.07 45.50
N ALA A 35 -4.00 -8.79 45.22
CA ALA A 35 -4.17 -9.48 43.94
C ALA A 35 -4.19 -8.51 42.76
N VAL A 36 -4.86 -7.36 42.90
CA VAL A 36 -4.86 -6.29 41.89
C VAL A 36 -3.46 -5.73 41.68
N LYS A 37 -2.69 -5.47 42.74
CA LYS A 37 -1.31 -4.97 42.64
C LYS A 37 -0.40 -5.94 41.87
N THR A 38 -0.45 -7.24 42.16
CA THR A 38 0.36 -8.23 41.42
C THR A 38 -0.04 -8.28 39.95
N ARG A 39 -1.34 -8.25 39.64
CA ARG A 39 -1.81 -8.20 38.25
C ARG A 39 -1.34 -6.94 37.52
N MET A 40 -1.38 -5.79 38.18
CA MET A 40 -0.93 -4.51 37.63
C MET A 40 0.55 -4.55 37.27
N ASN A 41 1.41 -5.03 38.17
CA ASN A 41 2.84 -5.16 37.91
C ASN A 41 3.12 -6.11 36.72
N ASN A 42 2.42 -7.25 36.65
CA ASN A 42 2.58 -8.17 35.52
C ASN A 42 2.11 -7.54 34.19
N THR A 43 1.04 -6.76 34.22
CA THR A 43 0.56 -6.03 33.03
C THR A 43 1.53 -4.93 32.61
N GLU A 44 2.16 -4.25 33.56
CA GLU A 44 3.19 -3.23 33.29
C GLU A 44 4.41 -3.84 32.56
N GLU A 45 4.88 -5.00 33.02
CA GLU A 45 5.95 -5.74 32.34
C GLU A 45 5.55 -6.17 30.92
N GLN A 46 4.33 -6.71 30.75
CA GLN A 46 3.81 -7.07 29.43
C GLN A 46 3.68 -5.87 28.49
N ILE A 47 3.33 -4.69 29.01
CA ILE A 47 3.27 -3.45 28.21
C ILE A 47 4.68 -3.09 27.74
N SER A 48 5.68 -3.14 28.62
CA SER A 48 7.08 -2.87 28.25
C SER A 48 7.58 -3.81 27.15
N ASP A 49 7.31 -5.12 27.27
CA ASP A 49 7.70 -6.11 26.25
C ASP A 49 7.03 -5.84 24.89
N VAL A 50 5.77 -5.38 24.91
CA VAL A 50 5.04 -5.04 23.69
C VAL A 50 5.57 -3.75 23.07
N GLU A 51 5.92 -2.75 23.87
CA GLU A 51 6.52 -1.49 23.40
C GLU A 51 7.84 -1.73 22.68
N ASP A 52 8.71 -2.57 23.25
CA ASP A 52 9.98 -2.96 22.63
C ASP A 52 9.76 -3.67 21.28
N ARG A 53 8.82 -4.61 21.23
CA ARG A 53 8.46 -5.31 19.98
C ARG A 53 7.89 -4.36 18.93
N ILE A 54 7.09 -3.37 19.31
CA ILE A 54 6.54 -2.37 18.40
C ILE A 54 7.68 -1.52 17.80
N MET A 55 8.68 -1.17 18.60
CA MET A 55 9.86 -0.43 18.12
C MET A 55 10.65 -1.24 17.09
N GLU A 56 10.91 -2.52 17.35
CA GLU A 56 11.58 -3.43 16.40
C GLU A 56 10.80 -3.57 15.09
N ILE A 57 9.48 -3.78 15.18
CA ILE A 57 8.60 -3.87 14.00
C ILE A 57 8.63 -2.57 13.21
N THR A 58 8.56 -1.42 13.88
CA THR A 58 8.57 -0.11 13.22
C THR A 58 9.86 0.11 12.44
N GLN A 59 11.01 -0.21 13.04
CA GLN A 59 12.30 -0.09 12.37
C GLN A 59 12.40 -1.05 11.15
N SER A 60 11.94 -2.29 11.30
CA SER A 60 11.93 -3.27 10.20
C SER A 60 11.01 -2.84 9.05
N CYS A 61 9.83 -2.28 9.37
CA CYS A 61 8.92 -1.71 8.38
C CYS A 61 9.55 -0.55 7.60
N GLN A 62 10.20 0.39 8.29
CA GLN A 62 10.90 1.51 7.64
C GLN A 62 12.01 1.03 6.69
N GLN A 63 12.78 0.02 7.09
CA GLN A 63 13.81 -0.57 6.23
C GLN A 63 13.19 -1.19 4.97
N THR A 64 12.11 -1.95 5.14
CA THR A 64 11.38 -2.59 4.02
C THR A 64 10.79 -1.55 3.07
N GLU A 65 10.20 -0.48 3.58
CA GLU A 65 9.66 0.64 2.80
C GLU A 65 10.76 1.31 1.97
N SER A 66 11.90 1.62 2.57
CA SER A 66 13.03 2.21 1.84
C SER A 66 13.59 1.30 0.74
N LEU A 67 13.50 -0.02 0.92
CA LEU A 67 13.90 -1.00 -0.09
C LEU A 67 12.88 -1.06 -1.24
N MET A 68 11.59 -1.02 -0.91
CA MET A 68 10.51 -0.97 -1.89
C MET A 68 10.60 0.28 -2.76
N GLU A 69 10.89 1.44 -2.18
CA GLU A 69 11.07 2.69 -2.92
C GLU A 69 12.23 2.59 -3.92
N LYS A 70 13.36 2.00 -3.51
CA LYS A 70 14.50 1.73 -4.42
C LYS A 70 14.11 0.81 -5.55
N HIS A 71 13.37 -0.26 -5.26
CA HIS A 71 12.89 -1.18 -6.29
C HIS A 71 11.90 -0.52 -7.24
N GLU A 72 10.99 0.30 -6.75
CA GLU A 72 10.05 1.04 -7.59
C GLU A 72 10.78 1.99 -8.55
N ASN A 73 11.75 2.75 -8.04
CA ASN A 73 12.58 3.65 -8.84
C ASN A 73 13.37 2.88 -9.90
N ASN A 74 13.94 1.72 -9.55
CA ASN A 74 14.64 0.86 -10.50
C ASN A 74 13.69 0.30 -11.58
N ILE A 75 12.50 -0.15 -11.21
CA ILE A 75 11.49 -0.63 -12.16
C ILE A 75 11.11 0.50 -13.12
N ARG A 76 10.87 1.71 -12.62
CA ARG A 76 10.55 2.88 -13.44
C ARG A 76 11.66 3.17 -14.45
N TYR A 77 12.91 3.22 -13.99
CA TYR A 77 14.08 3.42 -14.84
C TYR A 77 14.21 2.32 -15.92
N LEU A 78 14.07 1.04 -15.55
CA LEU A 78 14.14 -0.06 -16.52
C LEU A 78 13.01 0.02 -17.55
N TRP A 79 11.80 0.38 -17.10
CA TRP A 79 10.64 0.52 -17.97
C TRP A 79 10.80 1.66 -18.98
N ASP A 80 11.32 2.80 -18.54
CA ASP A 80 11.63 3.94 -19.41
C ASP A 80 12.69 3.57 -20.44
N ASN A 81 13.73 2.82 -20.03
CA ASN A 81 14.75 2.31 -20.95
C ASN A 81 14.17 1.33 -21.98
N ILE A 82 13.33 0.37 -21.56
CA ILE A 82 12.70 -0.59 -22.48
C ILE A 82 11.82 0.13 -23.50
N LYS A 83 11.13 1.20 -23.08
CA LYS A 83 10.24 1.99 -23.92
C LYS A 83 10.94 3.12 -24.68
N TRP A 84 12.23 3.34 -24.46
CA TRP A 84 12.95 4.47 -25.04
C TRP A 84 12.81 4.46 -26.57
N ALA A 85 12.95 3.32 -27.22
CA ALA A 85 12.83 3.20 -28.68
C ALA A 85 11.38 3.04 -29.19
N ASN A 86 10.36 3.09 -28.34
CA ASN A 86 8.97 2.91 -28.74
C ASN A 86 8.35 4.25 -29.21
N LEU A 87 7.78 4.25 -30.41
CA LEU A 87 6.96 5.33 -30.97
C LEU A 87 5.48 4.95 -30.87
N HIS A 88 4.64 5.90 -30.45
CA HIS A 88 3.20 5.69 -30.30
C HIS A 88 2.44 6.47 -31.38
N ILE A 89 1.65 5.76 -32.18
CA ILE A 89 0.78 6.36 -33.21
C ILE A 89 -0.67 6.24 -32.72
N ILE A 90 -1.36 7.36 -32.69
CA ILE A 90 -2.72 7.50 -32.17
C ILE A 90 -3.66 7.88 -33.31
N GLY A 91 -4.94 7.51 -33.22
CA GLY A 91 -5.97 7.92 -34.18
C GLY A 91 -6.11 7.02 -35.40
N ILE A 92 -5.33 5.94 -35.51
CA ILE A 92 -5.48 4.97 -36.59
C ILE A 92 -6.70 4.07 -36.31
N PRO A 93 -7.70 3.99 -37.22
CA PRO A 93 -8.87 3.14 -37.03
C PRO A 93 -8.49 1.67 -36.80
N GLU A 94 -9.21 0.98 -35.91
CA GLU A 94 -9.01 -0.45 -35.63
C GLU A 94 -9.24 -1.30 -36.88
N GLY A 95 -8.44 -2.35 -37.06
CA GLY A 95 -8.61 -3.32 -38.14
C GLY A 95 -7.89 -2.98 -39.45
N VAL A 96 -7.48 -1.73 -39.67
CA VAL A 96 -6.67 -1.33 -40.85
C VAL A 96 -5.37 -2.13 -40.94
N GLU A 97 -4.82 -2.50 -39.78
CA GLU A 97 -3.65 -3.35 -39.67
C GLU A 97 -3.81 -4.76 -40.25
N LYS A 98 -5.03 -5.29 -40.38
CA LYS A 98 -5.27 -6.64 -40.92
C LYS A 98 -5.05 -6.70 -42.42
N ASP A 99 -5.39 -5.60 -43.10
CA ASP A 99 -5.29 -5.52 -44.56
C ASP A 99 -3.90 -5.06 -45.00
N LYS A 100 -3.35 -4.04 -44.32
CA LYS A 100 -2.09 -3.42 -44.72
C LYS A 100 -0.88 -3.94 -43.93
N GLY A 101 -1.05 -4.40 -42.71
CA GLY A 101 0.04 -4.66 -41.77
C GLY A 101 0.53 -3.39 -41.06
N MET A 102 1.05 -3.54 -39.83
CA MET A 102 1.47 -2.39 -38.99
C MET A 102 2.66 -1.62 -39.56
N VAL A 103 3.62 -2.33 -40.15
CA VAL A 103 4.85 -1.72 -40.72
C VAL A 103 4.50 -0.85 -41.91
N ASN A 104 3.65 -1.33 -42.82
CA ASN A 104 3.24 -0.57 -43.99
C ASN A 104 2.43 0.68 -43.61
N ILE A 105 1.58 0.60 -42.57
CA ILE A 105 0.89 1.78 -42.03
C ILE A 105 1.90 2.83 -41.55
N PHE A 106 2.95 2.40 -40.84
CA PHE A 106 4.01 3.31 -40.41
C PHE A 106 4.74 3.95 -41.59
N GLU A 107 5.11 3.17 -42.62
CA GLU A 107 5.78 3.70 -43.82
C GLU A 107 4.89 4.69 -44.59
N GLU A 108 3.59 4.42 -44.73
CA GLU A 108 2.62 5.36 -45.33
C GLU A 108 2.56 6.67 -44.53
N ILE A 109 2.56 6.60 -43.19
CA ILE A 109 2.56 7.78 -42.33
C ILE A 109 3.85 8.59 -42.52
N ILE A 110 5.01 7.93 -42.53
CA ILE A 110 6.30 8.60 -42.72
C ILE A 110 6.36 9.28 -44.09
N THR A 111 6.07 8.54 -45.16
CA THR A 111 6.17 9.05 -46.53
C THR A 111 5.13 10.12 -46.84
N GLY A 112 3.95 10.06 -46.21
CA GLY A 112 2.87 11.03 -46.39
C GLY A 112 3.06 12.34 -45.62
N ASN A 113 3.65 12.29 -44.42
CA ASN A 113 3.76 13.46 -43.53
C ASN A 113 5.17 14.05 -43.46
N PHE A 114 6.22 13.25 -43.67
CA PHE A 114 7.62 13.66 -43.48
C PHE A 114 8.43 13.50 -44.76
N PRO A 115 8.32 14.43 -45.73
CA PRO A 115 9.03 14.32 -47.00
C PRO A 115 10.56 14.22 -46.84
N ASN A 116 11.12 14.86 -45.80
CA ASN A 116 12.55 14.81 -45.47
C ASN A 116 13.02 13.43 -44.97
N LEU A 117 12.09 12.53 -44.61
CA LEU A 117 12.38 11.19 -44.10
C LEU A 117 11.95 10.09 -45.09
N LYS A 118 11.42 10.45 -46.26
CA LYS A 118 10.84 9.51 -47.24
C LYS A 118 11.83 8.46 -47.72
N ASP A 119 13.09 8.84 -47.93
CA ASP A 119 14.15 7.95 -48.41
C ASP A 119 14.97 7.32 -47.26
N THR A 120 14.56 7.55 -46.00
CA THR A 120 15.24 6.96 -44.83
C THR A 120 14.68 5.57 -44.54
N GLU A 121 15.54 4.56 -44.57
CA GLU A 121 15.17 3.20 -44.14
C GLU A 121 15.19 3.10 -42.60
N PHE A 122 14.03 2.79 -42.02
CA PHE A 122 13.88 2.59 -40.58
C PHE A 122 13.85 1.11 -40.24
N LYS A 123 14.75 0.67 -39.34
CA LYS A 123 14.73 -0.70 -38.84
C LYS A 123 13.75 -0.83 -37.68
N ILE A 124 12.66 -1.56 -37.91
CA ILE A 124 11.62 -1.83 -36.90
C ILE A 124 11.89 -3.19 -36.27
N GLN A 125 11.94 -3.24 -34.94
CA GLN A 125 12.08 -4.49 -34.18
C GLN A 125 10.73 -5.15 -33.95
N GLU A 126 9.70 -4.36 -33.65
CA GLU A 126 8.35 -4.84 -33.35
C GLU A 126 7.33 -3.78 -33.72
N ALA A 127 6.18 -4.20 -34.24
CA ALA A 127 5.08 -3.31 -34.58
C ALA A 127 3.76 -3.99 -34.19
N GLN A 128 3.06 -3.41 -33.22
CA GLN A 128 1.84 -4.01 -32.69
C GLN A 128 0.87 -2.95 -32.19
N ARG A 129 -0.41 -3.30 -32.09
CA ARG A 129 -1.36 -2.52 -31.31
C ARG A 129 -1.12 -2.78 -29.84
N ALA A 130 -1.37 -1.76 -29.02
CA ALA A 130 -1.41 -2.00 -27.60
C ALA A 130 -2.47 -3.04 -27.23
N PRO A 131 -2.23 -3.83 -26.17
CA PRO A 131 -3.22 -4.76 -25.66
C PRO A 131 -4.54 -4.06 -25.35
N ASN A 132 -5.65 -4.79 -25.52
CA ASN A 132 -6.95 -4.32 -25.05
C ASN A 132 -6.87 -4.06 -23.55
N LYS A 133 -7.25 -2.86 -23.11
CA LYS A 133 -7.47 -2.59 -21.69
C LYS A 133 -8.65 -3.45 -21.21
N LEU A 134 -8.71 -3.73 -19.90
CA LEU A 134 -9.80 -4.48 -19.25
C LEU A 134 -11.20 -3.93 -19.53
N ASN A 135 -11.32 -2.67 -20.00
CA ASN A 135 -12.57 -2.07 -20.41
C ASN A 135 -12.74 -2.14 -21.95
N PRO A 136 -13.62 -3.01 -22.48
CA PRO A 136 -13.87 -3.13 -23.92
C PRO A 136 -14.65 -1.96 -24.52
N ASN A 137 -15.25 -1.07 -23.70
CA ASN A 137 -16.13 0.01 -24.16
C ASN A 137 -15.39 1.34 -24.43
N ILE A 138 -14.09 1.31 -24.69
CA ILE A 138 -13.35 2.54 -25.02
C ILE A 138 -13.67 2.92 -26.48
N PRO A 139 -14.27 4.09 -26.74
CA PRO A 139 -14.68 4.48 -28.08
C PRO A 139 -13.50 4.91 -28.97
N THR A 140 -12.33 5.18 -28.39
CA THR A 140 -11.13 5.57 -29.12
C THR A 140 -10.36 4.35 -29.61
N PRO A 141 -9.88 4.33 -30.88
CA PRO A 141 -8.95 3.30 -31.35
C PRO A 141 -7.71 3.20 -30.45
N ARG A 142 -7.19 1.99 -30.24
CA ARG A 142 -5.97 1.78 -29.46
C ARG A 142 -4.77 2.42 -30.14
N HIS A 143 -3.70 2.72 -29.43
CA HIS A 143 -2.48 3.17 -30.08
C HIS A 143 -1.73 2.00 -30.74
N ILE A 144 -1.02 2.31 -31.83
CA ILE A 144 -0.01 1.43 -32.42
C ILE A 144 1.33 1.76 -31.76
N ILE A 145 2.06 0.74 -31.35
CA ILE A 145 3.41 0.81 -30.78
C ILE A 145 4.37 0.28 -31.84
N ILE A 146 5.27 1.15 -32.30
CA ILE A 146 6.38 0.79 -33.18
C ILE A 146 7.67 0.84 -32.36
N LYS A 147 8.31 -0.30 -32.17
CA LYS A 147 9.61 -0.39 -31.52
C LYS A 147 10.71 -0.28 -32.57
N MET A 148 11.46 0.82 -32.51
CA MET A 148 12.59 1.05 -33.40
C MET A 148 13.80 0.22 -32.93
N ALA A 149 14.62 -0.25 -33.86
CA ALA A 149 15.89 -0.89 -33.53
C ALA A 149 16.91 0.12 -32.95
N LYS A 150 16.76 1.41 -33.27
CA LYS A 150 17.61 2.50 -32.79
C LYS A 150 16.76 3.63 -32.22
N VAL A 151 17.16 4.12 -31.05
CA VAL A 151 16.58 5.30 -30.40
C VAL A 151 16.72 6.55 -31.26
N SER A 152 17.86 6.72 -31.94
CA SER A 152 18.12 7.86 -32.83
C SER A 152 17.07 8.02 -33.92
N ASP A 153 16.51 6.91 -34.41
CA ASP A 153 15.52 6.92 -35.48
C ASP A 153 14.18 7.44 -34.97
N LYS A 154 13.75 7.01 -33.78
CA LYS A 154 12.60 7.58 -33.07
C LYS A 154 12.80 9.09 -32.85
N GLU A 155 13.96 9.51 -32.36
CA GLU A 155 14.24 10.93 -32.11
C GLU A 155 14.20 11.76 -33.40
N ARG A 156 14.71 11.24 -34.52
CA ARG A 156 14.64 11.91 -35.83
C ARG A 156 13.20 12.10 -36.29
N ILE A 157 12.35 11.09 -36.13
CA ILE A 157 10.92 11.17 -36.47
C ILE A 157 10.22 12.19 -35.56
N LEU A 158 10.44 12.12 -34.25
CA LEU A 158 9.82 13.04 -33.30
C LEU A 158 10.28 14.50 -33.48
N LYS A 159 11.48 14.74 -34.00
CA LYS A 159 11.95 16.10 -34.34
C LYS A 159 11.32 16.64 -35.62
N ALA A 160 10.80 15.78 -36.50
CA ALA A 160 10.17 16.16 -37.75
C ALA A 160 8.65 16.37 -37.60
N ALA A 161 8.04 15.82 -36.55
CA ALA A 161 6.64 15.97 -36.16
C ALA A 161 6.37 17.31 -35.46
#